data_AF-A0A2V9D343-F1
#
_entry.id   AF-A0A2V9D343-F1
#
_cell.length_a   1.000
_cell.length_b   1.000
_cell.length_c   1.000
_cell.angle_alpha   90.00
_cell.angle_beta   90.00
_cell.angle_gamma   90.00
#
_symmetry.space_group_name_H-M   'P 1'
#
loop_
_entity.id
_entity.type
_entity.pdbx_description
1 polymer ?
#
loop_
_entity_poly.entity_id
_entity_poly.type
_entity_poly.pdbx_seq_one_letter_code
_entity_poly.pdbx_strand_id
1 'polypeptide(L)'
;MRKLLAVFVCSALVLHAQGNSWDKVRYNGGTLQTKVDPKDWDNRLTVTSDKITLQLKDKQTLEIPTPSVTGLSYGQEAHRRVGTMVALGILVAPVALFGLFHKTRLHFIGIEYKTADGKGAGVLLQGHKDNYRAILMALRGATGARVAVSEKDREFVPTGVEAKVVKESEGEKTAESKETSAPPKDAATGTIAVSSTPDGGEISVDGAFMGNAPATLKLSPGKHVVRVALSGYKEWTREITVLAGSELKLAAVLEKQN
;
A
#
# COMPACT_ATOMS: atom_id res chain seq x y z
N MET A 1 14.49 -63.93 17.50
CA MET A 1 13.61 -62.83 17.05
C MET A 1 14.43 -61.55 16.95
N ARG A 2 14.85 -61.14 15.75
CA ARG A 2 15.61 -59.89 15.52
C ARG A 2 14.60 -58.80 15.14
N LYS A 3 14.45 -57.78 15.98
CA LYS A 3 13.63 -56.59 15.68
C LYS A 3 14.44 -55.68 14.76
N LEU A 4 14.04 -55.56 13.50
CA LEU A 4 14.52 -54.53 12.58
C LEU A 4 13.81 -53.21 12.93
N LEU A 5 14.59 -52.26 13.46
CA LEU A 5 14.15 -50.88 13.67
C LEU A 5 14.30 -50.16 12.33
N ALA A 6 13.20 -49.92 11.62
CA ALA A 6 13.18 -49.09 10.43
C ALA A 6 13.26 -47.62 10.85
N VAL A 7 14.44 -47.01 10.69
CA VAL A 7 14.63 -45.57 10.85
C VAL A 7 14.13 -44.89 9.57
N PHE A 8 12.94 -44.29 9.64
CA PHE A 8 12.45 -43.37 8.61
C PHE A 8 13.25 -42.06 8.73
N VAL A 9 14.36 -41.98 7.99
CA VAL A 9 15.04 -40.70 7.74
C VAL A 9 14.14 -39.93 6.76
N CYS A 10 13.28 -39.08 7.31
CA CYS A 10 12.52 -38.12 6.53
C CYS A 10 13.47 -37.01 6.09
N SER A 11 14.29 -37.28 5.07
CA SER A 11 15.02 -36.25 4.36
C SER A 11 13.99 -35.38 3.65
N ALA A 12 13.73 -34.20 4.20
CA ALA A 12 13.03 -33.13 3.50
C ALA A 12 13.84 -32.80 2.24
N LEU A 13 13.45 -33.39 1.12
CA LEU A 13 13.89 -32.99 -0.20
C LEU A 13 13.44 -31.54 -0.39
N VAL A 14 14.35 -30.61 -0.14
CA VAL A 14 14.21 -29.24 -0.59
C VAL A 14 14.27 -29.30 -2.11
N LEU A 15 13.10 -29.42 -2.73
CA LEU A 15 12.93 -29.22 -4.16
C LEU A 15 13.44 -27.81 -4.46
N HIS A 16 14.61 -27.72 -5.08
CA HIS A 16 15.11 -26.48 -5.63
C HIS A 16 14.24 -26.15 -6.83
N ALA A 17 13.14 -25.43 -6.59
CA ALA A 17 12.36 -24.85 -7.67
C ALA A 17 13.32 -24.03 -8.54
N GLN A 18 13.39 -24.33 -9.84
CA GLN A 18 14.15 -23.54 -10.80
C GLN A 18 13.55 -22.13 -10.82
N GLY A 19 14.21 -21.20 -10.15
CA GLY A 19 13.78 -19.82 -10.01
C GLY A 19 14.98 -18.91 -9.83
N ASN A 20 14.80 -17.65 -10.16
CA ASN A 20 15.83 -16.64 -9.98
C ASN A 20 15.73 -16.08 -8.55
N SER A 21 16.87 -15.98 -7.88
CA SER A 21 16.95 -15.40 -6.53
C SER A 21 17.88 -14.19 -6.49
N TRP A 22 17.57 -13.23 -5.62
CA TRP A 22 18.40 -12.06 -5.34
C TRP A 22 18.38 -11.74 -3.84
N ASP A 23 19.57 -11.53 -3.26
CA ASP A 23 19.76 -11.30 -1.82
C ASP A 23 20.07 -9.82 -1.49
N LYS A 24 19.98 -8.93 -2.49
CA LYS A 24 20.18 -7.48 -2.34
C LYS A 24 18.88 -6.76 -2.67
N VAL A 25 17.88 -6.98 -1.84
CA VAL A 25 16.54 -6.40 -1.96
C VAL A 25 16.14 -5.80 -0.62
N ARG A 26 15.49 -4.65 -0.66
CA ARG A 26 14.97 -3.99 0.54
C ARG A 26 13.45 -3.98 0.52
N TYR A 27 12.85 -4.39 1.62
CA TYR A 27 11.42 -4.19 1.87
C TYR A 27 11.17 -2.74 2.33
N ASN A 28 10.30 -2.02 1.63
CA ASN A 28 9.95 -0.63 1.94
C ASN A 28 8.49 -0.45 2.38
N GLY A 29 7.80 -1.54 2.68
CA GLY A 29 6.42 -1.52 3.14
C GLY A 29 5.47 -2.24 2.18
N GLY A 30 4.18 -2.16 2.51
CA GLY A 30 3.16 -2.99 1.88
C GLY A 30 2.11 -3.41 2.90
N THR A 31 1.25 -4.33 2.50
CA THR A 31 0.22 -4.90 3.37
C THR A 31 0.76 -5.91 4.38
N LEU A 32 2.03 -6.30 4.26
CA LEU A 32 2.70 -7.17 5.23
C LEU A 32 3.04 -6.37 6.51
N GLN A 33 2.44 -6.77 7.63
CA GLN A 33 2.59 -6.14 8.94
C GLN A 33 3.92 -6.53 9.59
N THR A 34 5.02 -5.95 9.09
CA THR A 34 6.36 -6.11 9.66
C THR A 34 7.07 -4.77 9.75
N LYS A 35 8.08 -4.68 10.62
CA LYS A 35 8.88 -3.48 10.81
C LYS A 35 9.76 -3.25 9.58
N VAL A 36 9.61 -2.08 8.96
CA VAL A 36 10.49 -1.65 7.87
C VAL A 36 11.80 -1.11 8.44
N ASP A 37 12.93 -1.62 7.94
CA ASP A 37 14.25 -1.05 8.19
C ASP A 37 14.82 -0.44 6.90
N PRO A 38 14.93 0.90 6.80
CA PRO A 38 15.49 1.59 5.63
C PRO A 38 16.97 1.29 5.34
N LYS A 39 17.67 0.52 6.17
CA LYS A 39 19.06 0.11 5.94
C LYS A 39 19.20 -1.37 5.58
N ASP A 40 18.12 -2.14 5.68
CA ASP A 40 18.16 -3.58 5.47
C ASP A 40 18.10 -3.94 3.98
N TRP A 41 19.22 -4.44 3.45
CA TRP A 41 19.33 -4.96 2.10
C TRP A 41 19.41 -6.48 2.06
N ASP A 42 19.48 -7.14 3.22
CA ASP A 42 19.77 -8.58 3.34
C ASP A 42 18.51 -9.44 3.16
N ASN A 43 17.51 -8.94 2.42
CA ASN A 43 16.30 -9.69 2.13
C ASN A 43 16.47 -10.47 0.83
N ARG A 44 15.93 -11.69 0.81
CA ARG A 44 16.00 -12.59 -0.34
C ARG A 44 14.67 -12.64 -1.06
N LEU A 45 14.67 -12.19 -2.32
CA LEU A 45 13.56 -12.35 -3.24
C LEU A 45 13.84 -13.55 -4.14
N THR A 46 12.89 -14.48 -4.23
CA THR A 46 12.92 -15.60 -5.19
C THR A 46 11.68 -15.54 -6.05
N VAL A 47 11.86 -15.65 -7.36
CA VAL A 47 10.77 -15.66 -8.35
C VAL A 47 10.84 -16.96 -9.14
N THR A 48 9.78 -17.75 -9.03
CA THR A 48 9.55 -18.97 -9.81
C THR A 48 8.31 -18.78 -10.68
N SER A 49 7.99 -19.75 -11.54
CA SER A 49 6.79 -19.68 -12.38
C SER A 49 5.48 -19.80 -11.58
N ASP A 50 5.51 -20.44 -10.41
CA ASP A 50 4.35 -20.70 -9.55
C ASP A 50 4.18 -19.68 -8.41
N LYS A 51 5.27 -19.12 -7.87
CA LYS A 51 5.21 -18.17 -6.77
C LYS A 51 6.37 -17.19 -6.72
N ILE A 52 6.15 -16.12 -5.98
CA ILE A 52 7.16 -15.16 -5.56
C ILE A 52 7.31 -15.30 -4.05
N THR A 53 8.54 -15.42 -3.58
CA THR A 53 8.85 -15.56 -2.16
C THR A 53 9.79 -14.44 -1.74
N LEU A 54 9.37 -13.64 -0.75
CA LEU A 54 10.21 -12.66 -0.08
C LEU A 54 10.54 -13.16 1.33
N GLN A 55 11.80 -13.52 1.55
CA GLN A 55 12.32 -13.90 2.86
C GLN A 55 12.99 -12.68 3.48
N LEU A 56 12.45 -12.27 4.62
CA LEU A 56 12.95 -11.15 5.39
C LEU A 56 14.00 -11.60 6.41
N LYS A 57 14.85 -10.66 6.84
CA LYS A 57 15.92 -10.92 7.81
C LYS A 57 15.44 -11.47 9.16
N ASP A 58 14.20 -11.14 9.55
CA ASP A 58 13.54 -11.64 10.75
C ASP A 58 12.93 -13.05 10.59
N LYS A 59 13.27 -13.74 9.48
CA LYS A 59 12.77 -15.06 9.07
C LYS A 59 11.29 -15.07 8.66
N GLN A 60 10.61 -13.92 8.63
CA GLN A 60 9.27 -13.86 8.03
C GLN A 60 9.37 -14.11 6.54
N THR A 61 8.43 -14.89 6.01
CA THR A 61 8.37 -15.20 4.59
C THR A 61 7.01 -14.81 4.05
N LEU A 62 7.00 -13.92 3.07
CA LEU A 62 5.82 -13.61 2.28
C LEU A 62 5.83 -14.47 1.02
N GLU A 63 4.77 -15.25 0.82
CA GLU A 63 4.55 -16.01 -0.41
C GLU A 63 3.38 -15.41 -1.20
N ILE A 64 3.61 -15.13 -2.47
CA ILE A 64 2.63 -14.57 -3.41
C ILE A 64 2.54 -15.54 -4.59
N PRO A 65 1.42 -16.26 -4.77
CA PRO A 65 1.22 -17.08 -5.96
C PRO A 65 1.29 -16.21 -7.22
N THR A 66 2.05 -16.59 -8.24
CA THR A 66 2.17 -15.80 -9.48
C THR A 66 0.82 -15.53 -10.16
N PRO A 67 -0.18 -16.45 -10.16
CA PRO A 67 -1.49 -16.15 -10.77
C PRO A 67 -2.32 -15.14 -9.97
N SER A 68 -1.95 -14.88 -8.72
CA SER A 68 -2.63 -13.87 -7.89
C SER A 68 -2.14 -12.45 -8.16
N VAL A 69 -1.04 -12.29 -8.89
CA VAL A 69 -0.46 -10.98 -9.22
C VAL A 69 -1.37 -10.27 -10.22
N THR A 70 -1.82 -9.09 -9.85
CA THR A 70 -2.74 -8.24 -10.62
C THR A 70 -2.02 -7.08 -11.31
N GLY A 71 -0.84 -6.71 -10.83
CA GLY A 71 -0.08 -5.60 -11.37
C GLY A 71 1.35 -5.60 -10.87
N LEU A 72 2.23 -5.09 -11.72
CA LEU A 72 3.60 -4.73 -11.36
C LEU A 72 3.76 -3.24 -11.60
N SER A 73 4.64 -2.60 -10.84
CA SER A 73 4.91 -1.18 -10.98
C SER A 73 6.38 -0.86 -10.68
N TYR A 74 6.90 0.22 -11.26
CA TYR A 74 8.29 0.64 -11.11
C TYR A 74 8.42 2.14 -10.88
N GLY A 75 9.39 2.53 -10.04
CA GLY A 75 9.73 3.93 -9.80
C GLY A 75 8.68 4.68 -8.99
N GLN A 76 8.25 5.85 -9.46
CA GLN A 76 7.19 6.63 -8.79
C GLN A 76 5.84 5.90 -8.78
N GLU A 77 5.54 5.12 -9.83
CA GLU A 77 4.31 4.34 -9.90
C GLU A 77 4.22 3.27 -8.81
N ALA A 78 5.36 2.67 -8.44
CA ALA A 78 5.41 1.69 -7.36
C ALA A 78 4.96 2.29 -6.02
N HIS A 79 5.42 3.50 -5.71
CA HIS A 79 4.99 4.23 -4.53
C HIS A 79 3.53 4.60 -4.57
N ARG A 80 3.06 5.13 -5.70
CA ARG A 80 1.67 5.56 -5.82
C ARG A 80 0.71 4.39 -5.66
N ARG A 81 0.95 3.29 -6.37
CA ARG A 81 0.06 2.12 -6.38
C ARG A 81 0.08 1.40 -5.04
N VAL A 82 1.25 1.01 -4.54
CA VAL A 82 1.34 0.29 -3.27
C VAL A 82 0.98 1.19 -2.09
N GLY A 83 1.38 2.47 -2.13
CA GLY A 83 1.06 3.44 -1.08
C GLY A 83 -0.45 3.64 -0.88
N THR A 84 -1.22 3.66 -1.96
CA THR A 84 -2.70 3.75 -1.88
C THR A 84 -3.34 2.51 -1.25
N MET A 85 -2.75 1.31 -1.41
CA MET A 85 -3.32 0.06 -0.89
C MET A 85 -3.20 -0.10 0.63
N VAL A 86 -2.20 0.53 1.24
CA VAL A 86 -1.90 0.33 2.67
C VAL A 86 -2.39 1.50 3.53
N ALA A 87 -2.97 2.54 2.92
CA ALA A 87 -3.23 3.82 3.59
C ALA A 87 -1.99 4.31 4.37
N LEU A 88 -0.79 4.04 3.85
CA LEU A 88 0.49 4.39 4.48
C LEU A 88 0.59 5.92 4.54
N GLY A 89 0.09 6.49 5.64
CA GLY A 89 0.43 7.83 6.12
C GLY A 89 1.87 7.92 6.63
N ILE A 90 2.68 6.87 6.42
CA ILE A 90 4.11 6.91 6.65
C ILE A 90 4.75 7.34 5.34
N LEU A 91 5.20 8.59 5.34
CA LEU A 91 6.19 9.18 4.45
C LEU A 91 7.16 8.13 3.89
N VAL A 92 6.81 7.51 2.76
CA VAL A 92 7.88 7.17 1.83
C VAL A 92 8.39 8.51 1.38
N ALA A 93 9.69 8.77 1.57
CA ALA A 93 10.30 10.08 1.38
C ALA A 93 9.61 10.83 0.24
N PRO A 94 9.15 12.08 0.46
CA PRO A 94 8.34 12.82 -0.50
C PRO A 94 8.84 12.55 -1.90
N VAL A 95 7.96 12.21 -2.85
CA VAL A 95 8.34 11.92 -4.24
C VAL A 95 9.26 13.02 -4.81
N ALA A 96 9.20 14.24 -4.26
CA ALA A 96 10.15 15.33 -4.48
C ALA A 96 11.64 15.01 -4.15
N LEU A 97 11.95 14.27 -3.08
CA LEU A 97 13.31 13.88 -2.70
C LEU A 97 13.95 12.86 -3.64
N PHE A 98 13.16 12.21 -4.49
CA PHE A 98 13.65 11.21 -5.46
C PHE A 98 14.54 11.80 -6.57
N GLY A 99 14.54 13.13 -6.74
CA GLY A 99 15.35 13.84 -7.73
C GLY A 99 16.33 14.87 -7.17
N LEU A 100 16.18 15.29 -5.91
CA LEU A 100 16.87 16.50 -5.40
C LEU A 100 18.18 16.25 -4.63
N PHE A 101 18.43 15.06 -4.06
CA PHE A 101 19.57 14.88 -3.13
C PHE A 101 20.36 13.56 -3.19
N HIS A 102 20.01 12.61 -4.07
CA HIS A 102 20.74 11.35 -4.18
C HIS A 102 21.57 11.31 -5.48
N LYS A 103 22.90 11.11 -5.36
CA LYS A 103 23.80 10.89 -6.52
C LYS A 103 23.39 9.66 -7.36
N THR A 104 22.56 8.77 -6.80
CA THR A 104 22.13 7.51 -7.41
C THR A 104 20.60 7.42 -7.39
N ARG A 105 20.01 7.02 -8.54
CA ARG A 105 18.59 6.70 -8.66
C ARG A 105 18.21 5.56 -7.70
N LEU A 106 17.00 5.61 -7.16
CA LEU A 106 16.42 4.55 -6.34
C LEU A 106 15.48 3.71 -7.20
N HIS A 107 15.60 2.38 -7.13
CA HIS A 107 14.87 1.46 -8.01
C HIS A 107 13.76 0.76 -7.24
N PHE A 108 12.57 1.37 -7.21
CA PHE A 108 11.43 0.79 -6.51
C PHE A 108 10.57 -0.08 -7.41
N ILE A 109 10.07 -1.17 -6.85
CA ILE A 109 9.30 -2.20 -7.53
C ILE A 109 8.08 -2.50 -6.67
N GLY A 110 6.89 -2.26 -7.22
CA GLY A 110 5.62 -2.60 -6.60
C GLY A 110 5.08 -3.91 -7.17
N ILE A 111 4.52 -4.75 -6.30
CA ILE A 111 3.82 -5.97 -6.68
C ILE A 111 2.44 -5.90 -6.06
N GLU A 112 1.42 -5.78 -6.90
CA GLU A 112 0.00 -5.76 -6.51
C GLU A 112 -0.61 -7.14 -6.73
N TYR A 113 -1.22 -7.74 -5.72
CA TYR A 113 -1.75 -9.11 -5.78
C TYR A 113 -3.05 -9.28 -5.00
N LYS A 114 -3.74 -10.40 -5.20
CA LYS A 114 -4.88 -10.80 -4.38
C LYS A 114 -4.47 -11.81 -3.33
N THR A 115 -4.88 -11.60 -2.09
CA THR A 115 -4.73 -12.59 -1.01
C THR A 115 -5.73 -13.73 -1.18
N ALA A 116 -5.57 -14.82 -0.41
CA ALA A 116 -6.46 -15.98 -0.47
C ALA A 116 -7.93 -15.65 -0.14
N ASP A 117 -8.18 -14.60 0.64
CA ASP A 117 -9.52 -14.05 0.93
C ASP A 117 -10.03 -13.07 -0.15
N GLY A 118 -9.32 -12.96 -1.27
CA GLY A 118 -9.71 -12.14 -2.43
C GLY A 118 -9.45 -10.64 -2.30
N LYS A 119 -8.91 -10.18 -1.16
CA LYS A 119 -8.59 -8.76 -0.95
C LYS A 119 -7.37 -8.33 -1.75
N GLY A 120 -7.34 -7.05 -2.14
CA GLY A 120 -6.18 -6.44 -2.76
C GLY A 120 -5.06 -6.24 -1.73
N ALA A 121 -3.85 -6.63 -2.09
CA ALA A 121 -2.65 -6.51 -1.30
C ALA A 121 -1.49 -6.01 -2.16
N GLY A 122 -0.45 -5.48 -1.51
CA GLY A 122 0.67 -4.90 -2.22
C GLY A 122 1.95 -4.96 -1.41
N VAL A 123 3.08 -5.14 -2.08
CA VAL A 123 4.42 -5.03 -1.49
C VAL A 123 5.27 -4.05 -2.30
N LEU A 124 5.97 -3.16 -1.58
CA LEU A 124 6.91 -2.20 -2.14
C LEU A 124 8.32 -2.66 -1.80
N LEU A 125 9.08 -2.97 -2.84
CA LEU A 125 10.47 -3.37 -2.76
C LEU A 125 11.36 -2.28 -3.36
N GLN A 126 12.63 -2.30 -2.97
CA GLN A 126 13.68 -1.56 -3.63
C GLN A 126 14.78 -2.52 -4.05
N GLY A 127 15.07 -2.54 -5.35
CA GLY A 127 16.18 -3.26 -5.94
C GLY A 127 17.47 -2.44 -5.91
N HIS A 128 18.61 -3.14 -5.92
CA HIS A 128 19.92 -2.55 -6.16
C HIS A 128 20.09 -2.22 -7.66
N LYS A 129 20.96 -1.25 -7.98
CA LYS A 129 21.26 -0.85 -9.38
C LYS A 129 21.70 -2.02 -10.28
N ASP A 130 22.29 -3.05 -9.70
CA ASP A 130 22.84 -4.20 -10.44
C ASP A 130 21.81 -5.32 -10.65
N ASN A 131 20.68 -5.31 -9.94
CA ASN A 131 19.70 -6.41 -9.99
C ASN A 131 18.26 -6.00 -10.32
N TYR A 132 17.87 -4.73 -10.16
CA TYR A 132 16.47 -4.30 -10.33
C TYR A 132 15.89 -4.67 -11.71
N ARG A 133 16.70 -4.57 -12.78
CA ARG A 133 16.30 -4.93 -14.15
C ARG A 133 15.98 -6.42 -14.27
N ALA A 134 16.84 -7.27 -13.70
CA ALA A 134 16.65 -8.71 -13.72
C ALA A 134 15.41 -9.11 -12.92
N ILE A 135 15.18 -8.45 -11.77
CA ILE A 135 13.97 -8.65 -10.96
C ILE A 135 12.72 -8.29 -11.77
N LEU A 136 12.67 -7.12 -12.43
CA LEU A 136 11.53 -6.72 -13.26
C LEU A 136 11.25 -7.72 -14.40
N MET A 137 12.30 -8.22 -15.06
CA MET A 137 12.14 -9.20 -16.14
C MET A 137 11.61 -10.53 -15.62
N ALA A 138 12.12 -11.03 -14.50
CA ALA A 138 11.66 -12.27 -13.91
C ALA A 138 10.23 -12.16 -13.39
N LEU A 139 9.87 -11.06 -12.72
CA LEU A 139 8.50 -10.82 -12.25
C LEU A 139 7.53 -10.77 -13.43
N ARG A 140 7.84 -10.01 -14.50
CA ARG A 140 7.00 -10.01 -15.71
C ARG A 140 6.91 -11.40 -16.32
N GLY A 141 8.05 -12.09 -16.47
CA GLY A 141 8.09 -13.41 -17.10
C GLY A 141 7.29 -14.47 -16.34
N ALA A 142 7.34 -14.44 -15.01
CA ALA A 142 6.64 -15.39 -14.15
C ALA A 142 5.13 -15.08 -14.01
N THR A 143 4.75 -13.80 -14.00
CA THR A 143 3.36 -13.39 -13.73
C THR A 143 2.56 -13.07 -14.98
N GLY A 144 3.23 -12.75 -16.10
CA GLY A 144 2.61 -12.17 -17.29
C GLY A 144 2.10 -10.73 -17.08
N ALA A 145 2.24 -10.16 -15.88
CA ALA A 145 1.72 -8.84 -15.56
C ALA A 145 2.55 -7.74 -16.23
N ARG A 146 1.85 -6.69 -16.68
CA ARG A 146 2.49 -5.48 -17.22
C ARG A 146 3.06 -4.63 -16.09
N VAL A 147 4.18 -3.96 -16.38
CA VAL A 147 4.82 -3.04 -15.43
C VAL A 147 4.29 -1.62 -15.67
N ALA A 148 3.55 -1.07 -14.72
CA ALA A 148 3.19 0.34 -14.74
C ALA A 148 4.42 1.20 -14.42
N VAL A 149 4.66 2.21 -15.25
CA VAL A 149 5.81 3.11 -15.10
C VAL A 149 5.40 4.52 -15.50
N SER A 150 6.00 5.53 -14.88
CA SER A 150 5.82 6.90 -15.35
C SER A 150 6.66 7.19 -16.57
N GLU A 151 6.38 8.29 -17.26
CA GLU A 151 7.13 8.69 -18.45
C GLU A 151 8.63 8.92 -18.13
N LYS A 152 8.92 9.57 -17.00
CA LYS A 152 10.29 9.84 -16.53
C LYS A 152 11.05 8.58 -16.15
N ASP A 153 10.35 7.56 -15.66
CA ASP A 153 10.97 6.31 -15.21
C ASP A 153 11.11 5.26 -16.33
N ARG A 154 10.49 5.50 -17.51
CA ARG A 154 10.44 4.53 -18.61
C ARG A 154 11.81 4.15 -19.14
N GLU A 155 12.76 5.08 -19.19
CA GLU A 155 14.13 4.84 -19.67
C GLU A 155 14.87 3.75 -18.85
N PHE A 156 14.47 3.55 -17.59
CA PHE A 156 15.10 2.58 -16.70
C PHE A 156 14.47 1.19 -16.76
N VAL A 157 13.34 1.03 -17.45
CA VAL A 157 12.69 -0.27 -17.64
C VAL A 157 13.28 -0.95 -18.89
N PRO A 158 13.69 -2.23 -18.82
CA PRO A 158 14.18 -2.96 -19.98
C PRO A 158 13.16 -3.02 -21.13
N THR A 159 13.61 -2.92 -22.38
CA THR A 159 12.75 -2.96 -23.57
C THR A 159 11.93 -4.24 -23.71
N GLY A 160 12.40 -5.36 -23.16
CA GLY A 160 11.67 -6.63 -23.09
C GLY A 160 10.54 -6.68 -22.04
N VAL A 161 10.26 -5.58 -21.35
CA VAL A 161 9.16 -5.46 -20.39
C VAL A 161 8.05 -4.62 -21.03
N GLU A 162 6.88 -5.24 -21.26
CA GLU A 162 5.66 -4.52 -21.64
C GLU A 162 5.24 -3.60 -20.51
N ALA A 163 5.68 -2.35 -20.60
CA ALA A 163 5.35 -1.32 -19.64
C ALA A 163 4.16 -0.48 -20.11
N LYS A 164 3.17 -0.31 -19.23
CA LYS A 164 2.08 0.64 -19.42
C LYS A 164 2.55 1.99 -18.89
N VAL A 165 2.88 2.90 -19.81
CA VAL A 165 3.28 4.26 -19.44
C VAL A 165 2.05 5.00 -18.93
N VAL A 166 2.11 5.45 -17.69
CA VAL A 166 1.10 6.35 -17.12
C VAL A 166 1.61 7.77 -17.29
N LYS A 167 0.87 8.60 -18.02
CA LYS A 167 1.18 10.03 -18.13
C LYS A 167 1.07 10.66 -16.75
N GLU A 168 2.16 11.22 -16.26
CA GLU A 168 2.14 12.16 -15.14
C GLU A 168 1.46 13.43 -15.64
N SER A 169 0.30 13.78 -15.10
CA SER A 169 -0.14 15.17 -15.16
C SER A 169 0.80 15.98 -14.25
N GLU A 170 1.79 16.65 -14.85
CA GLU A 170 2.64 17.59 -14.10
C GLU A 170 1.78 18.75 -13.59
N GLY A 171 1.59 18.80 -12.28
CA GLY A 171 0.89 19.90 -11.61
C GLY A 171 0.28 19.48 -10.29
N GLU A 172 1.03 19.58 -9.20
CA GLU A 172 0.43 19.70 -7.87
C GLU A 172 -0.18 21.11 -7.74
N LYS A 173 -1.45 21.26 -8.13
CA LYS A 173 -2.45 22.18 -7.54
C LYS A 173 -3.82 22.00 -8.19
N THR A 174 -4.75 21.48 -7.39
CA THR A 174 -6.17 21.86 -7.25
C THR A 174 -7.09 21.85 -8.48
N ALA A 175 -8.25 21.18 -8.27
CA ALA A 175 -9.46 21.08 -9.11
C ALA A 175 -9.29 20.19 -10.36
N GLU A 176 -10.19 19.27 -10.69
CA GLU A 176 -11.64 19.44 -10.68
C GLU A 176 -12.38 18.09 -10.75
N SER A 177 -13.58 18.11 -10.16
CA SER A 177 -14.70 17.20 -10.35
C SER A 177 -14.96 16.83 -11.82
N LYS A 178 -15.10 15.54 -12.12
CA LYS A 178 -16.29 14.98 -12.79
C LYS A 178 -16.13 13.47 -12.98
N GLU A 179 -16.85 12.70 -12.18
CA GLU A 179 -17.45 11.45 -12.66
C GLU A 179 -18.91 11.42 -12.20
N THR A 180 -19.78 11.94 -13.06
CA THR A 180 -21.19 11.54 -13.10
C THR A 180 -21.28 10.29 -13.97
N SER A 181 -21.45 9.12 -13.34
CA SER A 181 -22.48 8.14 -13.74
C SER A 181 -22.59 7.05 -12.67
N ALA A 182 -23.72 7.01 -11.97
CA ALA A 182 -24.15 5.94 -11.06
C ALA A 182 -24.94 4.85 -11.83
N PRO A 183 -25.41 3.75 -11.19
CA PRO A 183 -24.76 2.73 -10.34
C PRO A 183 -25.15 1.28 -10.79
N PRO A 184 -24.90 0.19 -10.00
CA PRO A 184 -25.83 -0.16 -8.92
C PRO A 184 -25.20 -0.74 -7.63
N LYS A 185 -25.71 -0.19 -6.51
CA LYS A 185 -26.30 -0.83 -5.32
C LYS A 185 -25.42 -1.63 -4.33
N ASP A 186 -25.50 -1.15 -3.08
CA ASP A 186 -25.07 -1.71 -1.79
C ASP A 186 -23.59 -1.57 -1.40
N ALA A 187 -23.08 -0.32 -1.43
CA ALA A 187 -21.88 0.04 -0.67
C ALA A 187 -22.26 0.23 0.81
N ALA A 188 -21.90 -0.74 1.65
CA ALA A 188 -22.08 -0.66 3.10
C ALA A 188 -21.41 0.59 3.68
N THR A 189 -22.20 1.56 4.14
CA THR A 189 -21.73 2.78 4.83
C THR A 189 -21.22 2.45 6.24
N GLY A 190 -20.30 3.25 6.78
CA GLY A 190 -19.95 3.24 8.20
C GLY A 190 -20.74 4.28 8.99
N THR A 191 -20.92 4.04 10.28
CA THR A 191 -21.67 4.90 11.20
C THR A 191 -20.69 5.61 12.15
N ILE A 192 -20.91 6.90 12.40
CA ILE A 192 -20.09 7.70 13.30
C ILE A 192 -20.97 8.46 14.27
N ALA A 193 -20.73 8.28 15.56
CA ALA A 193 -21.30 9.15 16.58
C ALA A 193 -20.27 10.23 16.96
N VAL A 194 -20.60 11.50 16.74
CA VAL A 194 -19.76 12.65 17.09
C VAL A 194 -20.41 13.38 18.25
N SER A 195 -19.69 13.57 19.35
CA SER A 195 -20.06 14.40 20.50
C SER A 195 -19.03 15.52 20.70
N SER A 196 -19.44 16.64 21.29
CA SER A 196 -18.55 17.76 21.60
C SER A 196 -18.63 18.13 23.08
N THR A 197 -17.60 18.78 23.61
CA THR A 197 -17.60 19.36 24.95
C THR A 197 -16.89 20.72 24.88
N PRO A 198 -17.61 21.86 24.98
CA PRO A 198 -19.06 21.99 25.22
C PRO A 198 -19.95 21.45 24.07
N ASP A 199 -21.21 21.14 24.39
CA ASP A 199 -22.22 20.71 23.40
C ASP A 199 -22.56 21.84 22.41
N GLY A 200 -23.13 21.47 21.25
CA GLY A 200 -23.57 22.43 20.24
C GLY A 200 -22.51 22.79 19.19
N GLY A 201 -21.36 22.11 19.20
CA GLY A 201 -20.33 22.28 18.18
C GLY A 201 -20.86 21.92 16.78
N GLU A 202 -20.65 22.79 15.81
CA GLU A 202 -20.98 22.58 14.40
C GLU A 202 -20.04 21.54 13.79
N ILE A 203 -20.60 20.42 13.35
CA ILE A 203 -19.88 19.30 12.74
C ILE A 203 -19.86 19.50 11.23
N SER A 204 -18.66 19.53 10.67
CA SER A 204 -18.41 19.45 9.24
C SER A 204 -17.59 18.22 8.91
N VAL A 205 -17.94 17.51 7.86
CA VAL A 205 -17.19 16.35 7.36
C VAL A 205 -16.78 16.63 5.93
N ASP A 206 -15.47 16.57 5.65
CA ASP A 206 -14.88 16.90 4.34
C ASP A 206 -15.25 18.29 3.83
N GLY A 207 -15.50 19.22 4.76
CA GLY A 207 -15.93 20.58 4.45
C GLY A 207 -17.43 20.74 4.21
N ALA A 208 -18.22 19.67 4.27
CA ALA A 208 -19.67 19.73 4.22
C ALA A 208 -20.27 19.73 5.63
N PHE A 209 -21.12 20.71 5.94
CA PHE A 209 -21.83 20.79 7.21
C PHE A 209 -22.80 19.62 7.36
N MET A 210 -22.70 18.89 8.47
CA MET A 210 -23.47 17.67 8.74
C MET A 210 -24.41 17.80 9.95
N GLY A 211 -24.41 18.95 10.64
CA GLY A 211 -25.27 19.23 11.80
C GLY A 211 -24.47 19.62 13.05
N ASN A 212 -25.10 19.63 14.21
CA ASN A 212 -24.48 20.00 15.49
C ASN A 212 -24.28 18.77 16.39
N ALA A 213 -23.18 18.75 17.14
CA ALA A 213 -22.87 17.70 18.10
C ALA A 213 -23.73 17.84 19.38
N PRO A 214 -24.24 16.72 19.94
CA PRO A 214 -24.02 15.34 19.52
C PRO A 214 -24.90 14.89 18.33
N ALA A 215 -24.29 14.26 17.32
CA ALA A 215 -24.99 13.72 16.15
C ALA A 215 -24.42 12.37 15.69
N THR A 216 -25.27 11.55 15.06
CA THR A 216 -24.86 10.30 14.41
C THR A 216 -24.92 10.45 12.89
N LEU A 217 -23.77 10.27 12.24
CA LEU A 217 -23.57 10.46 10.81
C LEU A 217 -23.27 9.12 10.14
N LYS A 218 -23.84 8.90 8.95
CA LYS A 218 -23.47 7.75 8.10
C LYS A 218 -22.55 8.25 7.01
N LEU A 219 -21.32 7.76 7.00
CA LEU A 219 -20.31 8.13 6.01
C LEU A 219 -19.98 6.92 5.13
N SER A 220 -19.57 7.19 3.90
CA SER A 220 -18.99 6.17 3.04
C SER A 220 -17.72 5.57 3.68
N PRO A 221 -17.33 4.35 3.33
CA PRO A 221 -16.01 3.86 3.69
C PRO A 221 -14.94 4.71 3.01
N GLY A 222 -13.97 5.20 3.77
CA GLY A 222 -12.97 6.13 3.26
C GLY A 222 -12.36 6.99 4.36
N LYS A 223 -11.41 7.84 3.95
CA LYS A 223 -10.86 8.85 4.83
C LYS A 223 -11.79 10.06 4.83
N HIS A 224 -12.13 10.52 6.02
CA HIS A 224 -13.00 11.65 6.24
C HIS A 224 -12.34 12.60 7.23
N VAL A 225 -12.38 13.91 6.96
CA VAL A 225 -11.91 14.94 7.87
C VAL A 225 -13.09 15.50 8.63
N VAL A 226 -13.19 15.18 9.91
CA VAL A 226 -14.24 15.71 10.79
C VAL A 226 -13.72 16.97 11.47
N ARG A 227 -14.43 18.07 11.29
CA ARG A 227 -14.21 19.35 11.95
C ARG A 227 -15.39 19.63 12.87
N VAL A 228 -15.10 20.08 14.08
CA VAL A 228 -16.07 20.58 15.04
C VAL A 228 -15.68 22.01 15.40
N ALA A 229 -16.55 22.97 15.09
CA ALA A 229 -16.34 24.38 15.38
C ALA A 229 -17.43 24.91 16.32
N LEU A 230 -17.07 25.77 17.27
CA LEU A 230 -18.03 26.44 18.13
C LEU A 230 -17.55 27.89 18.34
N SER A 231 -18.47 28.85 18.28
CA SER A 231 -18.11 30.26 18.43
C SER A 231 -17.42 30.53 19.77
N GLY A 232 -16.25 31.17 19.74
CA GLY A 232 -15.41 31.43 20.92
C GLY A 232 -14.50 30.26 21.33
N TYR A 233 -14.50 29.16 20.57
CA TYR A 233 -13.62 28.01 20.76
C TYR A 233 -12.76 27.76 19.52
N LYS A 234 -11.59 27.18 19.74
CA LYS A 234 -10.68 26.74 18.69
C LYS A 234 -11.30 25.57 17.94
N GLU A 235 -11.22 25.61 16.61
CA GLU A 235 -11.70 24.53 15.76
C GLU A 235 -10.97 23.22 16.07
N TRP A 236 -11.73 22.18 16.35
CA TRP A 236 -11.22 20.83 16.51
C TRP A 236 -11.29 20.12 15.17
N THR A 237 -10.17 19.59 14.68
CA THR A 237 -10.11 18.86 13.41
C THR A 237 -9.45 17.51 13.65
N ARG A 238 -10.07 16.46 13.11
CA ARG A 238 -9.54 15.09 13.20
C ARG A 238 -9.81 14.33 11.90
N GLU A 239 -8.76 13.78 11.31
CA GLU A 239 -8.88 12.80 10.24
C GLU A 239 -9.25 11.44 10.84
N ILE A 240 -10.23 10.79 10.23
CA ILE A 240 -10.68 9.45 10.59
C ILE A 240 -10.80 8.59 9.34
N THR A 241 -10.60 7.29 9.49
CA THR A 241 -10.86 6.32 8.43
C THR A 241 -12.09 5.51 8.80
N VAL A 242 -13.11 5.57 7.95
CA VAL A 242 -14.39 4.88 8.10
C VAL A 242 -14.31 3.60 7.29
N LEU A 243 -14.62 2.47 7.91
CA LEU A 243 -14.74 1.19 7.22
C LEU A 243 -16.22 0.83 7.01
N ALA A 244 -16.50 0.05 5.96
CA ALA A 244 -17.84 -0.45 5.69
C ALA A 244 -18.42 -1.22 6.88
N GLY A 245 -19.59 -0.80 7.39
CA GLY A 245 -20.23 -1.42 8.55
C GLY A 245 -19.54 -1.18 9.90
N SER A 246 -18.53 -0.30 9.97
CA SER A 246 -17.90 0.10 11.23
C SER A 246 -18.70 1.16 11.98
N GLU A 247 -18.66 1.13 13.31
CA GLU A 247 -19.21 2.17 14.18
C GLU A 247 -18.06 2.89 14.91
N LEU A 248 -17.89 4.19 14.67
CA LEU A 248 -16.84 5.00 15.28
C LEU A 248 -17.43 6.04 16.23
N LYS A 249 -16.87 6.18 17.43
CA LYS A 249 -17.29 7.21 18.41
C LYS A 249 -16.20 8.28 18.53
N LEU A 250 -16.56 9.52 18.24
CA LEU A 250 -15.68 10.68 18.31
C LEU A 250 -16.17 11.64 19.38
N ALA A 251 -15.28 11.96 20.33
CA ALA A 251 -15.49 13.02 21.30
C ALA A 251 -14.54 14.18 21.00
N ALA A 252 -15.09 15.34 20.68
CA ALA A 252 -14.36 16.57 20.43
C ALA A 252 -14.34 17.44 21.70
N VAL A 253 -13.17 17.60 22.32
CA VAL A 253 -12.97 18.52 23.44
C VAL A 253 -12.50 19.84 22.87
N LEU A 254 -13.30 20.90 23.03
CA LEU A 254 -13.04 22.21 22.45
C LEU A 254 -12.30 23.10 23.45
N GLU A 255 -11.20 23.69 23.01
CA GLU A 255 -10.42 24.65 23.80
C GLU A 255 -10.90 26.07 23.53
N LYS A 256 -11.04 26.89 24.57
CA LYS A 256 -11.47 28.28 24.42
C LYS A 256 -10.39 29.08 23.68
N GLN A 257 -10.79 29.87 22.69
CA GLN A 257 -9.86 30.72 21.95
C GLN A 257 -9.67 32.02 22.75
N ASN A 258 -8.50 32.18 23.38
CA ASN A 258 -8.11 33.37 24.14
C ASN A 258 -7.64 34.51 23.24
#